data_AF-A0A8B7E4B8-F1
#
_entry.id   AF-A0A8B7E4B8-F1
#
_cell.length_a   1.000
_cell.length_b   1.000
_cell.length_c   1.000
_cell.angle_alpha   90.00
_cell.angle_beta   90.00
_cell.angle_gamma   90.00
#
_symmetry.space_group_name_H-M   'P 1'
#
loop_
_entity.id
_entity.type
_entity.pdbx_description
1 polymer ?
#
loop_
_entity_poly.entity_id
_entity_poly.type
_entity_poly.pdbx_seq_one_letter_code
_entity_poly.pdbx_strand_id
1 'polypeptide(L)'
;MRTGRKQSERRSEAERELVDIEVVTTDIIKKQTILKSAITQEIDNYLSLPLLENKSSPFLWWSKCGMQFEKLKKMALKYLTAPPSSIESERLFSAGGDIYEATRSRLKADNGEYLMFVHYNLKLIKQLK
;
A
#
# COMPACT_ATOMS: atom_id res chain seq x y z
N MET A 1 -26.86 -3.61 59.14
CA MET A 1 -26.39 -2.32 58.59
C MET A 1 -25.02 -2.51 57.91
N ARG A 2 -24.94 -2.82 56.60
CA ARG A 2 -23.64 -3.00 55.91
C ARG A 2 -23.66 -2.77 54.39
N THR A 3 -24.68 -2.10 53.86
CA THR A 3 -24.95 -1.98 52.42
C THR A 3 -24.53 -0.66 51.77
N GLY A 4 -24.23 0.39 52.55
CA GLY A 4 -23.89 1.72 51.99
C GLY A 4 -22.46 1.88 51.45
N ARG A 5 -21.47 1.17 52.04
CA ARG A 5 -20.04 1.40 51.74
C ARG A 5 -19.60 0.85 50.38
N LYS A 6 -20.21 -0.25 49.92
CA LYS A 6 -19.89 -0.87 48.61
C LYS A 6 -20.38 -0.06 47.41
N GLN A 7 -21.38 0.81 47.57
CA GLN A 7 -21.94 1.59 46.47
C GLN A 7 -21.15 2.88 46.20
N SER A 8 -20.57 3.49 47.24
CA SER A 8 -19.71 4.66 47.10
C SER A 8 -18.35 4.31 46.47
N GLU A 9 -17.78 3.16 46.81
CA GLU A 9 -16.50 2.69 46.24
C GLU A 9 -16.64 2.41 44.73
N ARG A 10 -17.71 1.73 44.31
CA ARG A 10 -17.99 1.45 42.88
C ARG A 10 -18.22 2.71 42.04
N ARG A 11 -18.83 3.75 42.62
CA ARG A 11 -18.98 5.06 41.95
C ARG A 11 -17.62 5.73 41.73
N SER A 12 -16.73 5.69 42.73
CA SER A 12 -15.39 6.26 42.61
C SER A 12 -14.48 5.52 41.62
N GLU A 13 -14.69 4.22 41.43
CA GLU A 13 -13.92 3.41 40.49
C GLU A 13 -14.40 3.59 39.04
N ALA A 14 -15.72 3.65 38.83
CA ALA A 14 -16.31 4.02 37.54
C ALA A 14 -15.93 5.44 37.10
N GLU A 15 -15.84 6.39 38.03
CA GLU A 15 -15.39 7.76 37.73
C GLU A 15 -13.91 7.80 37.31
N ARG A 16 -13.04 6.98 37.93
CA ARG A 16 -11.63 6.86 37.50
C ARG A 16 -11.51 6.22 36.12
N GLU A 17 -12.27 5.16 35.86
CA GLU A 17 -12.26 4.44 34.58
C GLU A 17 -12.76 5.33 33.43
N LEU A 18 -13.77 6.18 33.68
CA LEU A 18 -14.23 7.19 32.71
C LEU A 18 -13.17 8.25 32.42
N VAL A 19 -12.42 8.70 33.43
CA VAL A 19 -11.31 9.65 33.24
C VAL A 19 -10.18 9.02 32.43
N ASP A 20 -9.84 7.75 32.68
CA ASP A 20 -8.80 7.04 31.93
C ASP A 20 -9.20 6.87 30.45
N ILE A 21 -10.46 6.56 30.16
CA ILE A 21 -10.99 6.48 28.79
C ILE A 21 -10.94 7.86 28.10
N GLU A 22 -11.29 8.94 28.80
CA GLU A 22 -11.26 10.30 28.26
C GLU A 22 -9.82 10.76 27.94
N VAL A 23 -8.87 10.47 28.83
CA VAL A 23 -7.45 10.75 28.58
C VAL A 23 -6.95 9.97 27.35
N VAL A 24 -7.23 8.68 27.26
CA VAL A 24 -6.83 7.85 26.12
C VAL A 24 -7.44 8.34 24.80
N THR A 25 -8.73 8.71 24.81
CA THR A 25 -9.40 9.21 23.60
C THR A 25 -8.84 10.56 23.14
N THR A 26 -8.51 11.46 24.08
CA THR A 26 -7.87 12.75 23.72
C THR A 26 -6.48 12.55 23.10
N ASP A 27 -5.69 11.59 23.57
CA ASP A 27 -4.37 11.28 23.00
C ASP A 27 -4.47 10.67 21.60
N ILE A 28 -5.46 9.81 21.36
CA ILE A 28 -5.73 9.25 20.03
C ILE A 28 -6.09 10.37 19.05
N ILE A 29 -7.00 11.27 19.44
CA ILE A 29 -7.44 12.38 18.60
C ILE A 29 -6.28 13.34 18.31
N LYS A 30 -5.46 13.66 19.32
CA LYS A 30 -4.27 14.51 19.15
C LYS A 30 -3.28 13.87 18.18
N LYS A 31 -2.94 12.58 18.37
CA LYS A 31 -2.07 11.85 17.43
C LYS A 31 -2.61 11.88 16.01
N GLN A 32 -3.92 11.65 15.83
CA GLN A 32 -4.53 11.66 14.51
C GLN A 32 -4.53 13.06 13.88
N THR A 33 -4.69 14.11 14.67
CA THR A 33 -4.61 15.50 14.21
C THR A 33 -3.19 15.87 13.77
N ILE A 34 -2.17 15.50 14.55
CA ILE A 34 -0.75 15.71 14.22
C ILE A 34 -0.37 14.93 12.96
N LEU A 35 -0.86 13.70 12.81
CA LEU A 35 -0.61 12.90 11.60
C LEU A 35 -1.27 13.54 10.37
N LYS A 36 -2.51 14.03 10.50
CA LYS A 36 -3.19 14.73 9.41
C LYS A 36 -2.42 15.98 8.98
N SER A 37 -2.00 16.84 9.92
CA SER A 37 -1.26 18.04 9.57
C SER A 37 0.09 17.73 8.90
N ALA A 38 0.81 16.73 9.39
CA ALA A 38 2.06 16.29 8.78
C ALA A 38 1.87 15.77 7.35
N ILE A 39 0.78 15.04 7.07
CA ILE A 39 0.46 14.57 5.71
C ILE A 39 0.11 15.74 4.80
N THR A 40 -0.72 16.69 5.27
CA THR A 40 -1.08 17.87 4.49
C THR A 40 0.17 18.68 4.12
N GLN A 41 1.08 18.90 5.06
CA GLN A 41 2.36 19.56 4.81
C GLN A 41 3.21 18.82 3.77
N GLU A 42 3.28 17.49 3.84
CA GLU A 42 4.01 16.66 2.86
C GLU A 42 3.43 16.84 1.43
N ILE A 43 2.10 16.87 1.31
CA ILE A 43 1.40 17.10 0.05
C ILE A 43 1.64 18.52 -0.46
N ASP A 44 1.48 19.54 0.38
CA ASP A 44 1.67 20.94 0.00
C ASP A 44 3.10 21.19 -0.50
N ASN A 45 4.09 20.63 0.22
CA ASN A 45 5.49 20.69 -0.20
C ASN A 45 5.71 20.03 -1.56
N TYR A 46 5.10 18.86 -1.81
CA TYR A 46 5.19 18.20 -3.12
C TYR A 46 4.55 19.03 -4.23
N LEU A 47 3.37 19.61 -3.99
CA LEU A 47 2.66 20.43 -4.97
C LEU A 47 3.36 21.76 -5.27
N SER A 48 4.19 22.25 -4.35
CA SER A 48 5.02 23.45 -4.54
C SER A 48 6.24 23.23 -5.44
N LEU A 49 6.60 21.97 -5.72
CA LEU A 49 7.77 21.65 -6.54
C LEU A 49 7.56 22.00 -8.01
N PRO A 50 8.63 22.35 -8.74
CA PRO A 50 8.55 22.55 -10.17
C PRO A 50 8.12 21.27 -10.88
N LEU A 51 7.38 21.44 -11.98
CA LEU A 51 6.94 20.32 -12.82
C LEU A 51 8.13 19.57 -13.39
N LEU A 52 8.00 18.25 -13.43
CA LEU A 52 8.97 17.37 -14.05
C LEU A 52 9.00 17.62 -15.57
N GLU A 53 10.18 17.56 -16.17
CA GLU A 53 10.31 17.67 -17.62
C GLU A 53 9.59 16.49 -18.31
N ASN A 54 8.91 16.74 -19.43
CA ASN A 54 8.05 15.76 -20.11
C ASN A 54 8.76 14.45 -20.51
N LYS A 55 10.09 14.45 -20.62
CA LYS A 55 10.88 13.27 -20.98
C LYS A 55 11.39 12.47 -19.79
N SER A 56 11.19 12.95 -18.57
CA SER A 56 11.66 12.27 -17.36
C SER A 56 10.66 11.22 -16.90
N SER A 57 11.17 10.06 -16.46
CA SER A 57 10.33 9.02 -15.86
C SER A 57 9.91 9.42 -14.43
N PRO A 58 8.59 9.46 -14.14
CA PRO A 58 8.09 9.69 -12.78
C PRO A 58 8.62 8.67 -11.77
N PHE A 59 8.81 7.42 -12.20
CA PHE A 59 9.32 6.33 -11.36
C PHE A 59 10.76 6.59 -10.90
N LEU A 60 11.62 7.04 -11.82
CA LEU A 60 13.00 7.44 -11.51
C LEU A 60 13.06 8.65 -10.57
N TRP A 61 12.14 9.60 -10.75
CA TRP A 61 12.04 10.76 -9.87
C TRP A 61 11.66 10.36 -8.44
N TRP A 62 10.64 9.51 -8.25
CA TRP A 62 10.26 9.00 -6.93
C TRP A 62 11.36 8.16 -6.27
N SER A 63 12.16 7.45 -7.08
CA SER A 63 13.32 6.72 -6.58
C SER A 63 14.37 7.67 -5.99
N LYS A 64 14.75 8.72 -6.72
CA LYS A 64 15.82 9.67 -6.36
C LYS A 64 15.40 10.74 -5.35
N CYS A 65 14.29 11.43 -5.60
CA CYS A 65 13.84 12.59 -4.83
C CYS A 65 12.83 12.24 -3.74
N GLY A 66 12.19 11.07 -3.81
CA GLY A 66 11.11 10.71 -2.90
C GLY A 66 11.53 10.40 -1.46
N MET A 67 12.82 10.49 -1.08
CA MET A 67 13.24 10.33 0.31
C MET A 67 12.63 11.39 1.24
N GLN A 68 12.44 12.61 0.73
CA GLN A 68 11.82 13.71 1.49
C GLN A 68 10.29 13.54 1.65
N PHE A 69 9.69 12.60 0.92
CA PHE A 69 8.25 12.35 0.88
C PHE A 69 7.97 10.86 1.12
N GLU A 70 8.37 10.32 2.27
CA GLU A 70 8.35 8.87 2.49
C GLU A 70 6.95 8.26 2.36
N LYS A 71 5.91 8.93 2.89
CA LYS A 71 4.53 8.43 2.87
C LYS A 71 3.96 8.55 1.47
N LEU A 72 4.18 9.68 0.82
CA LEU A 72 3.69 9.91 -0.53
C LEU A 72 4.42 9.03 -1.55
N LYS A 73 5.73 8.80 -1.40
CA LYS A 73 6.53 7.90 -2.24
C LYS A 73 5.97 6.47 -2.22
N LYS A 74 5.64 5.94 -1.04
CA LYS A 74 5.05 4.59 -0.93
C LYS A 74 3.76 4.47 -1.74
N MET A 75 2.90 5.48 -1.68
CA MET A 75 1.65 5.53 -2.45
C MET A 75 1.91 5.73 -3.93
N ALA A 76 2.75 6.71 -4.30
CA ALA A 76 3.07 7.02 -5.67
C ALA A 76 3.68 5.82 -6.40
N LEU A 77 4.63 5.12 -5.80
CA LEU A 77 5.20 3.90 -6.38
C LEU A 77 4.12 2.83 -6.60
N LYS A 78 3.23 2.61 -5.63
CA LYS A 78 2.14 1.62 -5.75
C LYS A 78 1.22 1.93 -6.94
N TYR A 79 0.80 3.18 -7.10
CA TYR A 79 -0.13 3.55 -8.18
C TYR A 79 0.55 3.72 -9.53
N LEU A 80 1.80 4.16 -9.59
CA LEU A 80 2.55 4.31 -10.83
C LEU A 80 3.03 2.97 -11.41
N THR A 81 3.20 1.93 -10.59
CA THR A 81 3.56 0.59 -11.07
C THR A 81 2.40 -0.16 -11.71
N ALA A 82 1.16 0.25 -11.44
CA ALA A 82 -0.01 -0.42 -12.00
C ALA A 82 -0.12 -0.11 -13.51
N PRO A 83 -0.24 -1.13 -14.38
CA PRO A 83 -0.47 -0.87 -15.79
C PRO A 83 -1.83 -0.18 -15.98
N PRO A 84 -1.95 0.76 -16.92
CA PRO A 84 -3.18 1.52 -17.15
C PRO A 84 -4.29 0.69 -17.81
N SER A 85 -4.00 -0.54 -18.26
CA SER A 85 -4.94 -1.39 -18.98
C SER A 85 -4.66 -2.89 -18.76
N SER A 86 -5.64 -3.73 -19.09
CA SER A 86 -5.53 -5.20 -19.11
C SER A 86 -4.72 -5.73 -20.29
N ILE A 87 -4.24 -4.87 -21.19
CA ILE A 87 -3.58 -5.27 -22.44
C ILE A 87 -2.40 -6.19 -22.17
N GLU A 88 -1.60 -5.92 -21.14
CA GLU A 88 -0.44 -6.77 -20.83
C GLU A 88 -0.86 -8.16 -20.35
N SER A 89 -1.97 -8.25 -19.61
CA SER A 89 -2.56 -9.55 -19.24
C SER A 89 -3.09 -10.28 -20.48
N GLU A 90 -3.75 -9.58 -21.41
CA GLU A 90 -4.25 -10.16 -22.66
C GLU A 90 -3.12 -10.65 -23.57
N ARG A 91 -2.02 -9.89 -23.69
CA ARG A 91 -0.80 -10.32 -24.38
C ARG A 91 -0.23 -11.58 -23.75
N LEU A 92 -0.19 -11.64 -22.41
CA LEU A 92 0.27 -12.80 -21.67
C LEU A 92 -0.60 -14.02 -21.99
N PHE A 93 -1.93 -13.91 -21.90
CA PHE A 93 -2.85 -15.02 -22.19
C PHE A 93 -2.83 -15.43 -23.67
N SER A 94 -2.68 -14.48 -24.58
CA SER A 94 -2.53 -14.76 -26.01
C SER A 94 -1.26 -15.56 -26.30
N ALA A 95 -0.12 -15.17 -25.72
CA ALA A 95 1.12 -15.94 -25.78
C ALA A 95 1.03 -17.30 -25.06
N GLY A 96 0.12 -17.42 -24.10
CA GLY A 96 -0.18 -18.68 -23.42
C GLY A 96 -0.84 -19.72 -24.32
N GLY A 97 -1.47 -19.31 -25.43
CA GLY A 97 -2.01 -20.23 -26.43
C GLY A 97 -0.97 -21.25 -26.91
N ASP A 98 0.26 -20.80 -27.18
CA ASP A 98 1.38 -21.64 -27.62
C ASP A 98 1.84 -22.63 -26.53
N ILE A 99 1.64 -22.28 -25.25
CA ILE A 99 2.00 -23.17 -24.12
C ILE A 99 0.97 -24.28 -23.99
N TYR A 100 -0.31 -23.97 -24.20
CA TYR A 100 -1.45 -24.88 -24.12
C TYR A 100 -1.84 -25.51 -25.48
N GLU A 101 -0.97 -25.43 -26.49
CA GLU A 101 -1.13 -26.01 -27.82
C GLU A 101 -1.65 -27.47 -27.76
N ALA A 102 -2.48 -27.86 -28.72
CA ALA A 102 -3.14 -29.19 -28.77
C ALA A 102 -2.18 -30.38 -28.73
N THR A 103 -0.91 -30.20 -29.12
CA THR A 103 0.14 -31.23 -29.06
C THR A 103 0.58 -31.56 -27.62
N ARG A 104 0.25 -30.70 -26.64
CA ARG A 104 0.55 -30.85 -25.21
C ARG A 104 -0.70 -31.16 -24.38
N SER A 105 -1.61 -31.97 -24.91
CA SER A 105 -2.89 -32.35 -24.28
C SER A 105 -2.80 -33.02 -22.89
N ARG A 106 -1.60 -33.44 -22.46
CA ARG A 106 -1.34 -34.02 -21.12
C ARG A 106 -0.77 -33.01 -20.11
N LEU A 107 -0.65 -31.73 -20.48
CA LEU A 107 -0.16 -30.69 -19.59
C LEU A 107 -1.21 -30.39 -18.52
N LYS A 108 -0.84 -30.55 -17.25
CA LYS A 108 -1.67 -30.13 -16.11
C LYS A 108 -1.71 -28.60 -16.03
N ALA A 109 -2.83 -28.05 -15.55
CA ALA A 109 -3.01 -26.62 -15.36
C ALA A 109 -1.86 -25.98 -14.55
N ASP A 110 -1.48 -26.60 -13.42
CA ASP A 110 -0.38 -26.12 -12.56
C ASP A 110 0.95 -26.00 -13.35
N ASN A 111 1.26 -26.98 -14.19
CA ASN A 111 2.47 -26.98 -14.99
C ASN A 111 2.44 -25.92 -16.10
N GLY A 112 1.26 -25.63 -16.65
CA GLY A 112 1.07 -24.55 -17.61
C GLY A 112 1.26 -23.18 -16.98
N GLU A 113 0.79 -22.97 -15.74
CA GLU A 113 1.04 -21.74 -14.98
C GLU A 113 2.54 -21.51 -14.75
N TYR A 114 3.28 -22.54 -14.32
CA TYR A 114 4.73 -22.44 -14.14
C TYR A 114 5.45 -22.10 -15.45
N LEU A 115 5.06 -22.73 -16.56
CA LEU A 115 5.65 -22.45 -17.87
C LEU A 115 5.36 -21.01 -18.31
N MET A 116 4.15 -20.51 -18.09
CA MET A 116 3.78 -19.13 -18.34
C MET A 116 4.62 -18.14 -17.53
N PHE A 117 4.76 -18.40 -16.23
CA PHE A 117 5.58 -17.60 -15.34
C PHE A 117 7.03 -17.54 -15.81
N VAL A 118 7.64 -18.69 -16.12
CA VAL A 118 9.03 -18.76 -16.59
C VAL A 118 9.18 -18.07 -17.95
N HIS A 119 8.30 -18.32 -18.91
CA HIS A 119 8.36 -17.74 -20.24
C HIS A 119 8.39 -16.20 -20.21
N TYR A 120 7.54 -15.61 -19.36
CA TYR A 120 7.46 -14.17 -19.21
C TYR A 120 8.66 -13.59 -18.43
N ASN A 121 8.93 -14.13 -17.24
CA ASN A 121 9.95 -13.56 -16.33
C ASN A 121 11.38 -13.79 -16.81
N LEU A 122 11.65 -14.84 -17.59
CA LEU A 122 13.00 -15.11 -18.12
C LEU A 122 13.50 -13.97 -19.02
N LYS A 123 12.60 -13.31 -19.77
CA LYS A 123 12.95 -12.16 -20.62
C LYS A 123 13.36 -10.96 -19.78
N LEU A 124 12.64 -10.71 -18.68
CA LEU A 124 12.91 -9.60 -17.76
C LEU A 124 14.25 -9.78 -17.03
N ILE A 125 14.54 -10.99 -16.55
CA ILE A 125 15.81 -11.30 -15.85
C ILE A 125 17.02 -11.10 -16.77
N LYS A 126 16.90 -11.44 -18.06
CA LYS A 126 17.97 -11.23 -19.04
C LYS A 126 18.27 -9.75 -19.30
N GLN A 127 17.28 -8.87 -19.13
CA GLN A 127 17.42 -7.42 -19.34
C GLN A 127 17.95 -6.68 -18.09
N LEU A 128 18.02 -7.36 -16.95
CA LEU A 128 18.51 -6.82 -15.68
C LEU A 128 20.02 -7.02 -15.45
N LYS A 129 20.70 -7.72 -16.37
CA LYS A 129 22.17 -7.86 -16.39
C LYS A 129 22.77 -6.84 -17.36
#